data_AF-A0A2D4WPM8-F1
#
_entry.id   AF-A0A2D4WPM8-F1
#
_cell.length_a   1.000
_cell.length_b   1.000
_cell.length_c   1.000
_cell.angle_alpha   90.00
_cell.angle_beta   90.00
_cell.angle_gamma   90.00
#
_symmetry.space_group_name_H-M   'P 1'
#
loop_
_entity.id
_entity.type
_entity.pdbx_description
1 polymer ?
#
loop_
_entity_poly.entity_id
_entity_poly.type
_entity_poly.pdbx_seq_one_letter_code
_entity_poly.pdbx_strand_id
1 'polypeptide(L)'
;MKKGRRVKLIIMIVACIVSVVYGSWQVWIRIPERTSEAETYRTAKEIYDTLVVTAGELKLEGKTLDDIQQVQYAESEETLSKFKDEKPQPPSKYDAMINLWVWVIGGVVSIPFMLWPFWKFRNGGWVLGEDGTLTTPKGAVYPADQIKDIDMSTWRGLLDPQASNKTTWQAKIILTTGQTLVIDDYLWENADKIIARLAHQFHPDAWAADGELVKGAESTSSTADTASEK
;
A
#
# COMPACT_ATOMS: atom_id res chain seq x y z
N MET A 1 -8.81 -15.24 4.63
CA MET A 1 -8.43 -13.87 5.00
C MET A 1 -9.71 -13.07 5.09
N LYS A 2 -9.90 -12.27 6.15
CA LYS A 2 -11.14 -11.50 6.36
C LYS A 2 -11.55 -10.70 5.12
N LYS A 3 -12.82 -10.78 4.72
CA LYS A 3 -13.39 -10.10 3.54
C LYS A 3 -13.05 -8.61 3.52
N GLY A 4 -13.18 -7.93 4.66
CA GLY A 4 -12.83 -6.51 4.78
C GLY A 4 -11.37 -6.21 4.45
N ARG A 5 -10.43 -7.10 4.79
CA ARG A 5 -9.01 -6.94 4.47
C ARG A 5 -8.73 -7.17 2.99
N ARG A 6 -9.39 -8.16 2.37
CA ARG A 6 -9.32 -8.39 0.92
C ARG A 6 -9.79 -7.17 0.15
N VAL A 7 -10.94 -6.60 0.53
CA VAL A 7 -11.50 -5.38 -0.10
C VAL A 7 -10.53 -4.20 0.03
N LYS A 8 -9.96 -3.96 1.23
CA LYS A 8 -8.96 -2.90 1.44
C LYS A 8 -7.75 -3.07 0.51
N LEU A 9 -7.22 -4.28 0.38
CA LEU A 9 -6.09 -4.55 -0.52
C LEU A 9 -6.46 -4.29 -1.99
N ILE A 10 -7.64 -4.71 -2.43
CA ILE A 10 -8.11 -4.45 -3.81
C ILE A 10 -8.21 -2.95 -4.07
N ILE A 11 -8.80 -2.18 -3.16
CA ILE A 11 -8.90 -0.71 -3.29
C ILE A 11 -7.51 -0.08 -3.39
N MET A 12 -6.57 -0.51 -2.54
CA MET A 12 -5.19 -0.01 -2.60
C MET A 12 -4.49 -0.37 -3.91
N ILE A 13 -4.67 -1.59 -4.42
CA ILE A 13 -4.12 -2.00 -5.73
C ILE A 13 -4.66 -1.11 -6.85
N VAL A 14 -5.97 -0.87 -6.88
CA VAL A 14 -6.60 0.00 -7.88
C VAL A 14 -6.06 1.43 -7.78
N ALA A 15 -5.95 1.98 -6.56
CA ALA A 15 -5.38 3.30 -6.34
C ALA A 15 -3.93 3.40 -6.86
N CYS A 16 -3.09 2.39 -6.58
CA CYS A 16 -1.73 2.33 -7.11
C CYS A 16 -1.71 2.28 -8.64
N ILE A 17 -2.58 1.50 -9.28
CA ILE A 17 -2.67 1.43 -10.75
C ILE A 17 -3.02 2.80 -11.32
N VAL A 18 -4.02 3.48 -10.78
CA VAL A 18 -4.41 4.83 -11.22
C VAL A 18 -3.25 5.81 -11.05
N SER A 19 -2.55 5.78 -9.91
CA SER A 19 -1.37 6.60 -9.67
C SER A 19 -0.24 6.33 -10.67
N VAL A 20 0.05 5.06 -10.99
CA VAL A 20 1.06 4.71 -12.01
C VAL A 20 0.66 5.26 -13.37
N VAL A 21 -0.57 5.02 -13.81
CA VAL A 21 -1.07 5.50 -15.11
C VAL A 21 -0.99 7.02 -15.19
N TYR A 22 -1.43 7.72 -14.14
CA TYR A 22 -1.37 9.17 -14.07
C TYR A 22 0.07 9.70 -14.07
N GLY A 23 0.94 9.14 -13.24
CA GLY A 23 2.36 9.51 -13.19
C GLY A 23 3.08 9.26 -14.52
N SER A 24 2.77 8.15 -15.17
CA SER A 24 3.27 7.80 -16.50
C SER A 24 2.84 8.83 -17.56
N TRP A 25 1.57 9.22 -17.56
CA TRP A 25 1.05 10.26 -18.45
C TRP A 25 1.74 11.61 -18.21
N GLN A 26 1.96 11.99 -16.95
CA GLN A 26 2.67 13.22 -16.59
C GLN A 26 4.12 13.20 -17.11
N VAL A 27 4.88 12.14 -16.83
CA VAL A 27 6.31 12.03 -17.17
C VAL A 27 6.54 11.96 -18.68
N TRP A 28 5.74 11.17 -19.39
CA TRP A 28 6.01 10.87 -20.80
C TRP A 28 5.26 11.75 -21.80
N ILE A 29 4.16 12.38 -21.40
CA ILE A 29 3.33 13.19 -22.30
C ILE A 29 3.30 14.63 -21.82
N ARG A 30 2.78 14.90 -20.61
CA ARG A 30 2.47 16.28 -20.22
C ARG A 30 3.70 17.13 -19.94
N ILE A 31 4.73 16.59 -19.28
CA ILE A 31 5.96 17.34 -19.02
C ILE A 31 6.68 17.72 -20.33
N PRO A 32 6.90 16.77 -21.28
CA PRO A 32 7.45 17.10 -22.60
C PRO A 32 6.65 18.15 -23.37
N GLU A 33 5.32 18.03 -23.40
CA GLU A 33 4.45 19.04 -24.03
C GLU A 33 4.67 20.42 -23.40
N ARG A 34 4.63 20.51 -22.06
CA ARG A 34 4.83 21.77 -21.35
C ARG A 34 6.22 22.36 -21.55
N THR A 35 7.26 21.53 -21.68
CA THR A 35 8.60 22.02 -22.04
C THR A 35 8.62 22.62 -23.44
N SER A 36 7.97 21.98 -24.42
CA SER A 36 7.90 22.47 -25.79
C SER A 36 7.05 23.75 -25.90
N GLU A 37 5.91 23.82 -25.21
CA GLU A 37 5.07 25.02 -25.11
C GLU A 37 5.84 26.20 -24.49
N ALA A 38 6.63 25.95 -23.43
CA ALA A 38 7.45 26.99 -22.81
C ALA A 38 8.61 27.46 -23.70
N GLU A 39 9.25 26.55 -24.43
CA GLU A 39 10.33 26.89 -25.37
C GLU A 39 9.82 27.68 -26.58
N THR A 40 8.70 27.26 -27.17
CA THR A 40 8.06 27.98 -28.30
C THR A 40 7.63 29.39 -27.88
N TYR A 41 7.01 29.54 -26.71
CA TYR A 41 6.67 30.85 -26.16
C TYR A 41 7.91 31.71 -25.90
N ARG A 42 8.99 31.14 -25.32
CA ARG A 42 10.22 31.89 -25.05
C ARG A 42 10.87 32.39 -26.33
N THR A 43 11.01 31.53 -27.34
CA THR A 43 11.62 31.89 -28.63
C THR A 43 10.79 32.96 -29.36
N ALA A 44 9.46 32.80 -29.40
CA ALA A 44 8.58 33.80 -30.00
C ALA A 44 8.67 35.15 -29.27
N LYS A 45 8.77 35.12 -27.94
CA LYS A 45 8.94 36.34 -27.14
C LYS A 45 10.30 37.01 -27.39
N GLU A 46 11.39 36.25 -27.46
CA GLU A 46 12.72 36.80 -27.76
C GLU A 46 12.75 37.45 -29.15
N ILE A 47 12.15 36.82 -30.16
CA ILE A 47 12.02 37.39 -31.52
C ILE A 47 11.17 38.66 -31.48
N TYR A 48 10.03 38.64 -30.80
CA TYR A 48 9.18 39.82 -30.66
C TYR A 48 9.93 40.98 -29.97
N ASP A 49 10.54 40.74 -28.81
CA ASP A 49 11.24 41.76 -28.03
C ASP A 49 12.42 42.36 -28.81
N THR A 50 13.19 41.53 -29.53
CA THR A 50 14.30 42.00 -30.39
C THR A 50 13.81 42.83 -31.57
N LEU A 51 12.77 42.39 -32.28
CA LEU A 51 12.20 43.12 -33.41
C LEU A 51 11.55 44.43 -32.97
N VAL A 52 10.94 44.49 -31.78
CA VAL A 52 10.41 45.74 -31.21
C VAL A 52 11.53 46.75 -30.95
N VAL A 53 12.66 46.31 -30.39
CA VAL A 53 13.82 47.19 -30.16
C VAL A 53 14.39 47.69 -31.49
N THR A 54 14.61 46.80 -32.47
CA THR A 54 15.09 47.17 -33.80
C THR A 54 14.12 48.08 -34.54
N ALA A 55 12.80 47.88 -34.40
CA ALA A 55 11.78 48.78 -34.95
C ALA A 55 11.86 50.17 -34.34
N GLY A 56 12.10 50.26 -33.03
CA GLY A 56 12.32 51.53 -32.33
C GLY A 56 13.56 52.28 -32.84
N GLU A 57 14.68 51.57 -33.02
CA GLU A 57 15.93 52.12 -33.53
C GLU A 57 15.80 52.59 -34.99
N LEU A 58 15.22 51.77 -35.87
CA LEU A 58 15.02 52.12 -37.27
C LEU A 58 14.06 53.31 -37.45
N LYS A 59 13.04 53.42 -36.58
CA LYS A 59 12.12 54.55 -36.57
C LYS A 59 12.81 55.87 -36.24
N LEU A 60 13.85 55.85 -35.40
CA LEU A 60 14.68 57.04 -35.12
C LEU A 60 15.53 57.44 -36.33
N GLU A 61 15.89 56.48 -37.18
CA GLU A 61 16.61 56.72 -38.44
C GLU A 61 15.67 57.02 -39.64
N GLY A 62 14.35 57.05 -39.43
CA GLY A 62 13.35 57.23 -40.49
C GLY A 62 13.22 56.03 -41.44
N LYS A 63 13.71 54.84 -41.04
CA LYS A 63 13.64 53.58 -41.78
C LYS A 63 12.58 52.66 -41.18
N THR A 64 12.10 51.72 -41.97
CA THR A 64 11.16 50.66 -41.54
C THR A 64 11.86 49.30 -41.50
N LEU A 65 11.26 48.34 -40.79
CA LEU A 65 11.70 46.94 -40.82
C LEU A 65 11.68 46.40 -42.24
N ASP A 66 12.66 45.55 -42.56
CA ASP A 66 12.72 44.80 -43.80
C ASP A 66 11.54 43.82 -43.93
N ASP A 67 11.18 43.43 -45.16
CA ASP A 67 10.00 42.59 -45.43
C ASP A 67 10.07 41.24 -44.68
N ILE A 68 11.27 40.68 -44.54
CA ILE A 68 11.52 39.42 -43.80
C ILE A 68 11.25 39.61 -42.30
N GLN A 69 11.63 40.77 -41.76
CA GLN A 69 11.45 41.08 -40.33
C GLN A 69 9.99 41.35 -39.98
N GLN A 70 9.22 41.91 -40.91
CA GLN A 70 7.78 42.10 -40.74
C GLN A 70 7.02 40.78 -40.68
N VAL A 71 7.40 39.80 -41.50
CA VAL A 71 6.83 38.44 -41.45
C VAL A 71 7.13 37.76 -40.11
N GLN A 72 8.39 37.83 -39.64
CA GLN A 72 8.77 37.27 -38.33
C GLN A 72 8.08 37.95 -37.15
N TYR A 73 7.82 39.25 -37.24
CA TYR A 73 7.04 39.98 -36.25
C TYR A 73 5.59 39.50 -36.21
N ALA A 74 4.93 39.34 -37.37
CA ALA A 74 3.56 38.84 -37.44
C ALA A 74 3.42 37.39 -36.94
N GLU A 75 4.38 36.51 -37.28
CA GLU A 75 4.39 35.11 -36.83
C GLU A 75 4.63 34.98 -35.31
N SER A 76 5.52 35.81 -34.75
CA SER A 76 5.76 35.83 -33.30
C SER A 76 4.57 36.41 -32.53
N GLU A 77 3.93 37.45 -33.04
CA GLU A 77 2.69 38.00 -32.46
C GLU A 77 1.55 36.98 -32.50
N GLU A 78 1.38 36.26 -33.62
CA GLU A 78 0.37 35.18 -33.72
C GLU A 78 0.66 34.08 -32.69
N THR A 79 1.91 33.66 -32.55
CA THR A 79 2.31 32.63 -31.58
C THR A 79 2.07 33.09 -30.14
N LEU A 80 2.41 34.34 -29.80
CA LEU A 80 2.12 34.91 -28.48
C LEU A 80 0.62 35.05 -28.23
N SER A 81 -0.17 35.32 -29.27
CA SER A 81 -1.63 35.43 -29.16
C SER A 81 -2.30 34.11 -28.75
N LYS A 82 -1.73 32.97 -29.15
CA LYS A 82 -2.20 31.62 -28.77
C LYS A 82 -2.06 31.33 -27.28
N PHE A 83 -1.22 32.10 -26.57
CA PHE A 83 -0.94 31.95 -25.14
C PHE A 83 -1.43 33.14 -24.29
N LYS A 84 -2.40 33.93 -24.80
CA LYS A 84 -2.89 35.14 -24.13
C LYS A 84 -3.50 34.91 -22.75
N ASP A 85 -4.19 33.78 -22.57
CA ASP A 85 -4.92 33.49 -21.32
C ASP A 85 -4.02 32.86 -20.24
N GLU A 86 -3.02 32.06 -20.64
CA GLU A 86 -2.10 31.42 -19.70
C GLU A 86 -0.68 31.35 -20.27
N LYS A 87 0.26 32.05 -19.61
CA LYS A 87 1.69 32.01 -19.98
C LYS A 87 2.24 30.62 -19.63
N PRO A 88 2.80 29.87 -20.59
CA PRO A 88 3.38 28.55 -20.31
C PRO A 88 4.50 28.69 -19.29
N GLN A 89 4.30 28.15 -18.10
CA GLN A 89 5.37 28.03 -17.12
C GLN A 89 6.14 26.75 -17.39
N PRO A 90 7.49 26.83 -17.52
CA PRO A 90 8.29 25.64 -17.68
C PRO A 90 8.10 24.74 -16.44
N PRO A 91 7.95 23.42 -16.64
CA PRO A 91 7.90 22.50 -15.51
C PRO A 91 9.19 22.60 -14.69
N SER A 92 9.09 22.36 -13.39
CA SER A 92 10.27 22.33 -12.54
C SER A 92 11.20 21.19 -12.99
N LYS A 93 12.50 21.39 -12.83
CA LYS A 93 13.52 20.35 -13.10
C LYS A 93 13.25 19.05 -12.30
N TYR A 94 12.55 19.17 -11.18
CA TYR A 94 12.23 18.03 -10.32
C TYR A 94 10.89 17.36 -10.65
N ASP A 95 10.02 17.97 -11.45
CA ASP A 95 8.67 17.44 -11.68
C ASP A 95 8.71 16.07 -12.36
N ALA A 96 9.55 15.89 -13.38
CA ALA A 96 9.71 14.59 -14.04
C ALA A 96 10.26 13.53 -13.07
N MET A 97 11.25 13.91 -12.27
CA MET A 97 11.89 12.99 -11.33
C MET A 97 10.94 12.58 -10.21
N ILE A 98 10.25 13.55 -9.59
CA ILE A 98 9.28 13.29 -8.51
C ILE A 98 8.14 12.44 -9.06
N ASN A 99 7.57 12.78 -10.23
CA ASN A 99 6.47 12.02 -10.79
C ASN A 99 6.89 10.58 -11.15
N LEU A 100 8.10 10.40 -11.68
CA LEU A 100 8.65 9.07 -11.96
C LEU A 100 8.83 8.25 -10.68
N TRP A 101 9.51 8.77 -9.66
CA TRP A 101 9.84 8.00 -8.47
C TRP A 101 8.62 7.74 -7.57
N VAL A 102 7.81 8.76 -7.33
CA VAL A 102 6.67 8.66 -6.39
C VAL A 102 5.52 7.88 -7.01
N TRP A 103 5.11 8.26 -8.22
CA TRP A 103 3.89 7.72 -8.81
C TRP A 103 4.14 6.45 -9.64
N VAL A 104 5.17 6.45 -10.48
CA VAL A 104 5.45 5.31 -11.36
C VAL A 104 6.18 4.21 -10.59
N ILE A 105 7.40 4.48 -10.11
CA ILE A 105 8.22 3.46 -9.44
C ILE A 105 7.58 3.04 -8.11
N GLY A 106 7.18 4.00 -7.28
CA GLY A 106 6.50 3.73 -6.02
C GLY A 106 5.25 2.86 -6.19
N GLY A 107 4.41 3.17 -7.18
CA GLY A 107 3.23 2.37 -7.50
C GLY A 107 3.57 0.98 -8.04
N VAL A 108 4.48 0.88 -9.02
CA VAL A 108 4.88 -0.39 -9.65
C VAL A 108 5.52 -1.35 -8.65
N VAL A 109 6.35 -0.86 -7.72
CA VAL A 109 6.96 -1.69 -6.67
C VAL A 109 5.95 -2.11 -5.61
N SER A 110 4.96 -1.26 -5.32
CA SER A 110 3.95 -1.54 -4.28
C SER A 110 2.94 -2.61 -4.72
N ILE A 111 2.56 -2.65 -6.01
CA ILE A 111 1.55 -3.58 -6.52
C ILE A 111 1.91 -5.06 -6.27
N PRO A 112 3.13 -5.57 -6.60
CA PRO A 112 3.55 -6.93 -6.28
C PRO A 112 3.44 -7.26 -4.79
N PHE A 113 3.83 -6.31 -3.91
CA PHE A 113 3.73 -6.49 -2.47
C PHE A 113 2.27 -6.63 -2.01
N MET A 114 1.33 -5.90 -2.62
CA MET A 114 -0.11 -6.01 -2.33
C MET A 114 -0.77 -7.25 -2.96
N LEU A 115 -0.24 -7.75 -4.07
CA LEU A 115 -0.69 -8.99 -4.71
C LEU A 115 -0.19 -10.25 -3.99
N TRP A 116 0.99 -10.16 -3.35
CA TRP A 116 1.61 -11.29 -2.66
C TRP A 116 0.71 -12.04 -1.68
N PRO A 117 -0.11 -11.39 -0.82
CA PRO A 117 -1.05 -12.08 0.06
C PRO A 117 -2.10 -12.91 -0.70
N PHE A 118 -2.57 -12.46 -1.86
CA PHE A 118 -3.54 -13.22 -2.67
C PHE A 118 -2.91 -14.50 -3.22
N TRP A 119 -1.66 -14.41 -3.67
CA TRP A 119 -0.91 -15.57 -4.17
C TRP A 119 -0.52 -16.53 -3.03
N LYS A 120 0.11 -16.01 -1.97
CA LYS A 120 0.56 -16.76 -0.79
C LYS A 120 -0.58 -17.51 -0.12
N PHE A 121 -1.79 -16.96 -0.15
CA PHE A 121 -2.97 -17.50 0.52
C PHE A 121 -4.10 -17.87 -0.46
N ARG A 122 -3.73 -18.23 -1.70
CA ARG A 122 -4.70 -18.65 -2.72
C ARG A 122 -5.49 -19.90 -2.33
N ASN A 123 -4.94 -20.72 -1.44
CA ASN A 123 -5.55 -21.97 -0.97
C ASN A 123 -6.63 -21.75 0.12
N GLY A 124 -6.94 -20.50 0.46
CA GLY A 124 -8.02 -20.17 1.39
C GLY A 124 -7.52 -19.81 2.78
N GLY A 125 -8.30 -20.16 3.80
CA GLY A 125 -8.01 -19.85 5.20
C GLY A 125 -7.78 -21.10 6.03
N TRP A 126 -7.75 -20.91 7.36
CA TRP A 126 -7.83 -22.01 8.28
C TRP A 126 -9.22 -22.64 8.23
N VAL A 127 -9.28 -23.97 8.15
CA VAL A 127 -10.52 -24.74 8.22
C VAL A 127 -10.28 -25.91 9.15
N LEU A 128 -11.17 -26.10 10.12
CA LEU A 128 -11.19 -27.28 10.98
C LEU A 128 -12.40 -28.13 10.60
N GLY A 129 -12.14 -29.34 10.09
CA GLY A 129 -13.18 -30.30 9.73
C GLY A 129 -13.92 -30.84 10.97
N GLU A 130 -15.07 -31.48 10.74
CA GLU A 130 -15.84 -32.12 11.81
C GLU A 130 -15.07 -33.28 12.44
N ASP A 131 -14.27 -33.97 11.62
CA ASP A 131 -13.32 -35.03 11.95
C ASP A 131 -12.08 -34.55 12.74
N GLY A 132 -11.95 -33.24 12.97
CA GLY A 132 -10.80 -32.64 13.65
C GLY A 132 -9.60 -32.41 12.73
N THR A 133 -9.74 -32.62 11.42
CA THR A 133 -8.67 -32.36 10.45
C THR A 133 -8.50 -30.85 10.23
N LEU A 134 -7.29 -30.35 10.44
CA LEU A 134 -6.94 -28.94 10.30
C LEU A 134 -6.29 -28.66 8.94
N THR A 135 -6.93 -27.84 8.13
CA THR A 135 -6.37 -27.33 6.88
C THR A 135 -5.79 -25.93 7.07
N THR A 136 -4.56 -25.73 6.61
CA THR A 136 -3.85 -24.46 6.73
C THR A 136 -4.08 -23.55 5.51
N PRO A 137 -3.88 -22.23 5.63
CA PRO A 137 -3.95 -21.29 4.50
C PRO A 137 -2.94 -21.57 3.38
N LYS A 138 -1.89 -22.35 3.66
CA LYS A 138 -0.90 -22.78 2.66
C LYS A 138 -1.32 -24.06 1.92
N GLY A 139 -2.40 -24.71 2.34
CA GLY A 139 -2.91 -25.96 1.76
C GLY A 139 -2.35 -27.23 2.40
N ALA A 140 -1.52 -27.14 3.44
CA ALA A 140 -1.16 -28.31 4.24
C ALA A 140 -2.36 -28.76 5.07
N VAL A 141 -2.54 -30.08 5.21
CA VAL A 141 -3.63 -30.73 5.92
C VAL A 141 -3.03 -31.56 7.05
N TYR A 142 -3.52 -31.36 8.27
CA TYR A 142 -3.07 -32.04 9.48
C TYR A 142 -4.25 -32.79 10.11
N PRO A 143 -4.24 -34.13 10.14
CA PRO A 143 -5.27 -34.90 10.81
C PRO A 143 -5.21 -34.71 12.34
N ALA A 144 -6.30 -35.04 13.03
CA ALA A 144 -6.47 -34.76 14.46
C ALA A 144 -5.40 -35.42 15.35
N ASP A 145 -4.91 -36.59 14.98
CA ASP A 145 -3.85 -37.33 15.67
C ASP A 145 -2.48 -36.65 15.62
N GLN A 146 -2.26 -35.74 14.66
CA GLN A 146 -1.03 -34.95 14.55
C GLN A 146 -1.06 -33.68 15.39
N ILE A 147 -2.21 -33.32 15.95
CA ILE A 147 -2.36 -32.14 16.80
C ILE A 147 -2.19 -32.57 18.25
N LYS A 148 -1.09 -32.13 18.87
CA LYS A 148 -0.74 -32.51 20.24
C LYS A 148 -1.39 -31.61 21.27
N ASP A 149 -1.34 -30.30 21.05
CA ASP A 149 -1.75 -29.30 22.03
C ASP A 149 -1.99 -27.91 21.37
N ILE A 150 -2.52 -26.96 22.14
CA ILE A 150 -2.66 -25.55 21.74
C ILE A 150 -2.16 -24.60 22.82
N ASP A 151 -1.12 -23.85 22.49
CA ASP A 151 -0.59 -22.77 23.32
C ASP A 151 -1.44 -21.50 23.13
N MET A 152 -2.15 -21.14 24.20
CA MET A 152 -3.05 -20.00 24.31
C MET A 152 -2.39 -18.78 24.98
N SER A 153 -1.08 -18.80 25.21
CA SER A 153 -0.36 -17.73 25.93
C SER A 153 -0.55 -16.34 25.35
N THR A 154 -0.66 -16.23 24.03
CA THR A 154 -0.85 -14.96 23.31
C THR A 154 -2.32 -14.65 23.01
N TRP A 155 -3.25 -15.52 23.40
CA TRP A 155 -4.67 -15.34 23.13
C TRP A 155 -5.24 -14.20 23.98
N ARG A 156 -5.90 -13.25 23.32
CA ARG A 156 -6.57 -12.06 23.92
C ARG A 156 -5.70 -11.22 24.87
N GLY A 157 -4.37 -11.34 24.78
CA GLY A 157 -3.45 -10.64 25.70
C GLY A 157 -3.56 -11.09 27.15
N LEU A 158 -4.02 -12.32 27.39
CA LEU A 158 -4.30 -12.85 28.73
C LEU A 158 -3.08 -12.90 29.66
N LEU A 159 -1.87 -13.10 29.13
CA LEU A 159 -0.66 -13.20 29.95
C LEU A 159 0.18 -11.92 29.99
N ASP A 160 -0.01 -10.99 29.06
CA ASP A 160 0.80 -9.78 28.98
C ASP A 160 -0.05 -8.58 28.54
N PRO A 161 -0.54 -7.77 29.51
CA PRO A 161 -1.25 -6.52 29.25
C PRO A 161 -0.43 -5.48 28.47
N GLN A 162 0.90 -5.64 28.40
CA GLN A 162 1.83 -4.78 27.67
C GLN A 162 2.22 -5.37 26.30
N ALA A 163 1.85 -6.62 26.00
CA ALA A 163 2.14 -7.23 24.71
C ALA A 163 1.41 -6.47 23.61
N SER A 164 2.18 -5.93 22.67
CA SER A 164 1.66 -5.09 21.60
C SER A 164 0.47 -5.74 20.89
N ASN A 165 -0.51 -4.90 20.55
CA ASN A 165 -1.88 -5.20 20.10
C ASN A 165 -1.99 -6.14 18.87
N LYS A 166 -0.87 -6.54 18.26
CA LYS A 166 -0.79 -7.40 17.08
C LYS A 166 -0.64 -8.89 17.41
N THR A 167 -0.03 -9.24 18.53
CA THR A 167 0.15 -10.66 18.93
C THR A 167 -0.95 -11.14 19.88
N THR A 168 -1.72 -10.22 20.45
CA THR A 168 -2.80 -10.50 21.42
C THR A 168 -4.02 -11.20 20.83
N TRP A 169 -4.04 -11.57 19.55
CA TRP A 169 -5.15 -12.30 18.93
C TRP A 169 -4.65 -13.56 18.21
N GLN A 170 -3.58 -14.16 18.75
CA GLN A 170 -2.91 -15.32 18.16
C GLN A 170 -2.91 -16.50 19.13
N ALA A 171 -3.02 -17.70 18.58
CA ALA A 171 -2.79 -18.95 19.30
C ALA A 171 -1.86 -19.85 18.48
N LYS A 172 -1.16 -20.74 19.17
CA LYS A 172 -0.12 -21.60 18.61
C LYS A 172 -0.51 -23.06 18.74
N ILE A 173 -0.78 -23.71 17.62
CA ILE A 173 -1.05 -25.15 17.60
C ILE A 173 0.28 -25.89 17.59
N ILE A 174 0.44 -26.83 18.53
CA ILE A 174 1.62 -27.67 18.67
C ILE A 174 1.33 -29.01 17.99
N LEU A 175 2.10 -29.34 16.97
CA LEU A 175 2.03 -30.64 16.30
C LEU A 175 2.82 -31.69 17.09
N THR A 176 2.50 -32.98 16.89
CA THR A 176 3.24 -34.11 17.47
C THR A 176 4.71 -34.13 17.08
N THR A 177 5.05 -33.55 15.93
CA THR A 177 6.42 -33.36 15.44
C THR A 177 7.20 -32.26 16.17
N GLY A 178 6.56 -31.53 17.09
CA GLY A 178 7.12 -30.36 17.78
C GLY A 178 7.06 -29.07 16.97
N GLN A 179 6.56 -29.11 15.73
CA GLN A 179 6.33 -27.90 14.94
C GLN A 179 5.15 -27.09 15.49
N THR A 180 5.30 -25.76 15.51
CA THR A 180 4.24 -24.85 15.95
C THR A 180 3.61 -24.12 14.76
N LEU A 181 2.29 -24.11 14.70
CA LEU A 181 1.49 -23.39 13.71
C LEU A 181 0.79 -22.20 14.37
N VAL A 182 1.02 -20.99 13.85
CA VAL A 182 0.38 -19.78 14.38
C VAL A 182 -0.94 -19.52 13.67
N ILE A 183 -2.03 -19.50 14.43
CA ILE A 183 -3.34 -19.03 13.98
C ILE A 183 -3.54 -17.61 14.51
N ASP A 184 -3.93 -16.70 13.62
CA ASP A 184 -4.13 -15.28 13.92
C ASP A 184 -5.57 -14.89 13.56
N ASP A 185 -6.37 -14.54 14.57
CA ASP A 185 -7.76 -14.13 14.36
C ASP A 185 -7.86 -12.80 13.61
N TYR A 186 -6.92 -11.89 13.77
CA TYR A 186 -6.94 -10.62 13.03
C TYR A 186 -6.85 -10.82 11.51
N LEU A 187 -6.19 -11.90 11.06
CA LEU A 187 -5.98 -12.18 9.65
C LEU A 187 -7.07 -13.05 9.02
N TRP A 188 -7.62 -14.01 9.76
CA TRP A 188 -8.44 -15.11 9.21
C TRP A 188 -9.89 -15.06 9.69
N GLU A 189 -10.81 -15.57 8.85
CA GLU A 189 -12.22 -15.70 9.24
C GLU A 189 -12.38 -17.00 10.03
N ASN A 190 -13.23 -16.99 11.06
CA ASN A 190 -13.51 -18.13 11.94
C ASN A 190 -12.27 -18.70 12.67
N ALA A 191 -11.16 -17.97 12.71
CA ALA A 191 -9.96 -18.40 13.42
C ALA A 191 -10.21 -18.46 14.93
N ASP A 192 -10.93 -17.48 15.48
CA ASP A 192 -11.51 -17.52 16.83
C ASP A 192 -12.24 -18.84 17.15
N LYS A 193 -13.12 -19.31 16.26
CA LYS A 193 -13.89 -20.54 16.47
C LYS A 193 -13.01 -21.79 16.45
N ILE A 194 -12.01 -21.81 15.57
CA ILE A 194 -11.05 -22.92 15.48
C ILE A 194 -10.21 -22.98 16.76
N ILE A 195 -9.70 -21.82 17.20
CA ILE A 195 -8.92 -21.69 18.42
C ILE A 195 -9.76 -22.11 19.64
N ALA A 196 -10.99 -21.60 19.77
CA ALA A 196 -11.91 -21.93 20.85
C ALA A 196 -12.19 -23.44 20.93
N ARG A 197 -12.51 -24.07 19.79
CA ARG A 197 -12.80 -25.51 19.74
C ARG A 197 -11.59 -26.35 20.15
N LEU A 198 -10.39 -26.01 19.66
CA LEU A 198 -9.17 -26.73 20.02
C LEU A 198 -8.78 -26.50 21.49
N ALA A 199 -8.90 -25.28 21.98
CA ALA A 199 -8.60 -24.95 23.37
C ALA A 199 -9.51 -25.71 24.34
N HIS A 200 -10.81 -25.75 24.06
CA HIS A 200 -11.76 -26.54 24.86
C HIS A 200 -11.49 -28.04 24.76
N GLN A 201 -11.06 -28.54 23.60
CA GLN A 201 -10.75 -29.96 23.42
C GLN A 201 -9.53 -30.40 24.24
N PHE A 202 -8.45 -29.61 24.28
CA PHE A 202 -7.21 -29.97 24.99
C PHE A 202 -7.21 -29.52 26.47
N HIS A 203 -7.91 -28.44 26.77
CA HIS A 203 -7.95 -27.82 28.08
C HIS A 203 -9.39 -27.44 28.48
N PRO A 204 -10.32 -28.41 28.59
CA PRO A 204 -11.73 -28.15 28.87
C PRO A 204 -11.96 -27.45 30.21
N ASP A 205 -11.07 -27.66 31.18
CA ASP A 205 -11.16 -27.06 32.51
C ASP A 205 -10.72 -25.59 32.55
N ALA A 206 -9.89 -25.17 31.59
CA ALA A 206 -9.39 -23.80 31.50
C ALA A 206 -10.20 -22.95 30.50
N TRP A 207 -10.71 -23.56 29.43
CA TRP A 207 -11.36 -22.86 28.33
C TRP A 207 -12.76 -23.41 28.04
N ALA A 208 -13.73 -22.50 27.95
CA ALA A 208 -15.08 -22.78 27.50
C ALA A 208 -15.14 -22.99 25.98
N ALA A 209 -16.24 -23.57 25.50
CA ALA A 209 -16.43 -23.91 24.08
C ALA A 209 -16.47 -22.68 23.14
N ASP A 210 -16.71 -21.48 23.68
CA ASP A 210 -16.67 -20.20 22.98
C ASP A 210 -15.27 -19.53 23.00
N GLY A 211 -14.30 -20.15 23.67
CA GLY A 211 -12.92 -19.67 23.78
C GLY A 211 -12.72 -18.62 24.87
N GLU A 212 -13.67 -18.49 25.80
CA GLU A 212 -13.51 -17.73 27.04
C GLU A 212 -12.88 -18.59 28.15
N LEU A 213 -12.26 -17.93 29.13
CA LEU A 213 -11.74 -18.63 30.30
C LEU A 213 -12.89 -19.11 31.19
N VAL A 214 -12.80 -20.35 31.67
CA VAL A 214 -13.76 -20.88 32.64
C VAL A 214 -13.59 -20.15 33.97
N LYS A 215 -14.70 -19.70 34.58
CA LYS A 215 -14.69 -19.04 35.90
C LYS A 215 -14.02 -19.95 36.94
N GLY A 216 -12.87 -19.52 37.46
CA GLY A 216 -12.05 -20.24 38.43
C GLY A 216 -10.67 -20.66 37.94
N ALA A 217 -10.42 -20.66 36.61
CA ALA A 217 -9.13 -21.04 36.04
C ALA A 217 -8.00 -20.04 36.35
N GLU A 218 -8.32 -18.78 36.64
CA GLU A 218 -7.34 -17.77 37.09
C GLU A 218 -6.73 -18.08 38.47
N SER A 219 -7.40 -18.88 39.30
CA SER A 219 -6.99 -19.10 40.71
C SER A 219 -5.87 -20.13 40.88
N THR A 220 -5.54 -20.90 39.86
CA THR A 220 -4.60 -22.03 39.98
C THR A 220 -3.16 -21.66 39.60
N SER A 221 -2.93 -20.58 38.84
CA SER A 221 -1.58 -20.18 38.40
C SER A 221 -0.85 -19.22 39.35
N SER A 222 -1.57 -18.54 40.25
CA SER A 222 -0.97 -17.55 41.17
C SER A 222 -0.40 -18.14 42.47
N THR A 223 -0.60 -19.43 42.75
CA THR A 223 -0.29 -20.00 44.09
C THR A 223 0.96 -20.89 44.10
N ALA A 224 1.67 -21.05 42.97
CA ALA A 224 2.83 -21.93 42.88
C ALA A 224 4.18 -21.28 43.26
N ASP A 225 4.29 -19.94 43.27
CA ASP A 225 5.58 -19.23 43.44
C ASP A 225 5.90 -18.77 44.88
N THR A 226 5.12 -19.14 45.89
CA THR A 226 5.39 -18.73 47.30
C THR A 226 5.74 -19.86 48.26
N ALA A 227 5.91 -21.10 47.78
CA ALA A 227 6.11 -22.27 48.64
C ALA A 227 7.53 -22.90 48.61
N SER A 228 8.55 -22.17 48.15
CA SER A 228 9.94 -22.66 48.19
C SER A 228 10.93 -21.59 48.64
N GLU A 229 10.70 -21.00 49.81
CA GLU A 229 11.77 -20.35 50.58
C GLU A 229 11.47 -20.43 52.08
N LYS A 230 11.88 -21.54 52.70
CA LYS A 230 12.22 -21.63 54.13
C LYS A 230 13.32 -22.66 54.33
#